data_AF-D6WJV2-F1
#
_entry.id   AF-D6WJV2-F1
#
_cell.length_a   1.000
_cell.length_b   1.000
_cell.length_c   1.000
_cell.angle_alpha   90.00
_cell.angle_beta   90.00
_cell.angle_gamma   90.00
#
_symmetry.space_group_name_H-M   'P 1'
#
loop_
_entity.id
_entity.type
_entity.pdbx_description
1 polymer ?
#
loop_
_entity_poly.entity_id
_entity_poly.type
_entity_poly.pdbx_seq_one_letter_code
_entity_poly.pdbx_strand_id
1 'polypeptide(L)'
;MPEHTPAPTPSRAVYGFAMFLSFKTFFILYLAWAVLPEEWFKYVGITCLPQRYWAVAIPIFLLTVLAIFAFVIYPNLGLFMTPSVDDLRTIKDSTCVRENKTNLLSPKNSEIKCSCKNEDRCFKNFERNCGDYVSKAIPVLQDLNIWEVSDHLYFK
;
A
#
# COMPACT_ATOMS: atom_id res chain seq x y z
N MET A 1 -1.86 -13.16 22.70
CA MET A 1 -1.79 -13.62 21.29
C MET A 1 -1.47 -12.41 20.42
N PRO A 2 -0.60 -12.51 19.41
CA PRO A 2 -0.30 -11.37 18.55
C PRO A 2 -1.50 -11.08 17.65
N GLU A 3 -2.21 -10.00 17.95
CA GLU A 3 -3.43 -9.54 17.24
C GLU A 3 -3.18 -9.16 15.77
N HIS A 4 -1.92 -9.10 15.33
CA HIS A 4 -1.52 -8.69 13.99
C HIS A 4 -1.39 -9.83 12.97
N THR A 5 -1.81 -11.04 13.32
CA THR A 5 -1.74 -12.16 12.36
C THR A 5 -2.86 -11.98 11.32
N PRO A 6 -2.57 -11.98 10.00
CA PRO A 6 -3.58 -11.85 8.95
C PRO A 6 -4.49 -13.07 8.80
N ALA A 7 -4.35 -14.07 9.68
CA ALA A 7 -5.15 -15.28 9.67
C ALA A 7 -6.62 -14.96 10.00
N PRO A 8 -7.58 -15.61 9.31
CA PRO A 8 -9.00 -15.41 9.56
C PRO A 8 -9.35 -15.97 10.95
N THR A 9 -9.48 -15.07 11.93
CA THR A 9 -9.96 -15.43 13.26
C THR A 9 -11.49 -15.33 13.30
N PRO A 10 -12.18 -16.24 14.00
CA PRO A 10 -13.63 -16.21 14.11
C PRO A 10 -14.12 -14.92 14.78
N SER A 11 -13.36 -14.36 15.72
CA SER A 11 -13.67 -13.07 16.36
C SER A 11 -13.73 -11.91 15.34
N ARG A 12 -12.86 -11.91 14.32
CA ARG A 12 -12.85 -10.87 13.28
C ARG A 12 -14.05 -10.97 12.33
N ALA A 13 -14.55 -12.18 12.08
CA ALA A 13 -15.71 -12.42 11.23
C ALA A 13 -17.03 -11.93 11.87
N VAL A 14 -17.14 -12.00 13.21
CA VAL A 14 -18.34 -11.56 13.94
C VAL A 14 -18.62 -10.07 13.73
N TYR A 15 -17.60 -9.22 13.69
CA TYR A 15 -17.78 -7.78 13.45
C TYR A 15 -18.39 -7.48 12.08
N GLY A 16 -17.90 -8.15 11.04
CA GLY A 16 -18.44 -8.02 9.69
C GLY A 16 -19.88 -8.52 9.59
N PHE A 17 -20.20 -9.62 10.25
CA PHE A 17 -21.55 -10.16 10.30
C PHE A 17 -22.53 -9.24 11.04
N ALA A 18 -22.13 -8.70 12.20
CA ALA A 18 -22.95 -7.75 12.96
C ALA A 18 -23.20 -6.46 12.15
N MET A 19 -22.18 -5.95 11.47
CA MET A 19 -22.31 -4.79 10.57
C MET A 19 -23.22 -5.12 9.38
N PHE A 20 -23.11 -6.29 8.77
CA PHE A 20 -23.99 -6.70 7.68
C PHE A 20 -25.47 -6.72 8.11
N LEU A 21 -25.76 -7.32 9.26
CA LEU A 21 -27.13 -7.36 9.79
C LEU A 21 -27.65 -5.95 10.09
N SER A 22 -26.85 -5.08 10.70
CA SER A 22 -27.27 -3.72 11.01
C SER A 22 -27.54 -2.91 9.74
N PHE A 23 -26.65 -2.97 8.73
CA PHE A 23 -26.89 -2.29 7.46
C PHE A 23 -28.15 -2.81 6.75
N LYS A 24 -28.41 -4.13 6.80
CA LYS A 24 -29.62 -4.72 6.24
C LYS A 24 -30.88 -4.21 6.94
N THR A 25 -30.90 -4.16 8.27
CA THR A 25 -32.07 -3.69 9.01
C THR A 25 -32.31 -2.19 8.79
N PHE A 26 -31.26 -1.36 8.82
CA PHE A 26 -31.37 0.07 8.52
C PHE A 26 -31.85 0.32 7.08
N PHE A 27 -31.38 -0.47 6.12
CA PHE A 27 -31.81 -0.33 4.72
C PHE A 27 -33.30 -0.66 4.55
N ILE A 28 -33.80 -1.71 5.20
CA ILE A 28 -35.23 -2.06 5.16
C ILE A 28 -36.06 -0.97 5.81
N LEU A 29 -35.63 -0.46 6.97
CA LEU A 29 -36.31 0.64 7.66
C LEU A 29 -36.33 1.92 6.81
N TYR A 30 -35.24 2.21 6.12
CA TYR A 30 -35.11 3.34 5.21
C TYR A 30 -36.05 3.21 4.00
N LEU A 31 -36.12 2.03 3.38
CA LEU A 31 -37.04 1.77 2.26
C LEU A 31 -38.50 1.85 2.71
N ALA A 32 -38.82 1.27 3.86
CA ALA A 32 -40.15 1.38 4.45
C ALA A 32 -40.51 2.85 4.62
N TRP A 33 -39.62 3.65 5.22
CA TRP A 33 -39.82 5.09 5.32
C TRP A 33 -40.00 5.75 3.95
N ALA A 34 -39.13 5.51 2.97
CA ALA A 34 -39.14 6.18 1.67
C ALA A 34 -40.37 5.87 0.79
N VAL A 35 -40.91 4.64 0.87
CA VAL A 35 -41.99 4.16 -0.01
C VAL A 35 -43.39 4.36 0.60
N LEU A 36 -43.53 4.30 1.93
CA LEU A 36 -44.83 4.43 2.58
C LEU A 36 -45.41 5.86 2.41
N PRO A 37 -46.70 6.02 2.07
CA PRO A 37 -47.33 7.35 1.96
C PRO A 37 -47.41 8.07 3.32
N GLU A 38 -47.43 9.40 3.31
CA GLU A 38 -47.50 10.22 4.55
C GLU A 38 -48.75 9.95 5.39
N GLU A 39 -49.85 9.50 4.77
CA GLU A 39 -51.11 9.19 5.46
C GLU A 39 -50.94 8.08 6.51
N TRP A 40 -50.11 7.08 6.21
CA TRP A 40 -49.80 6.00 7.14
C TRP A 40 -49.01 6.50 8.33
N PHE A 41 -48.09 7.45 8.13
CA PHE A 41 -47.33 8.07 9.21
C PHE A 41 -48.21 8.97 10.09
N LYS A 42 -49.16 9.69 9.49
CA LYS A 42 -50.16 10.48 10.24
C LYS A 42 -51.06 9.60 11.09
N TYR A 43 -51.45 8.41 10.60
CA TYR A 43 -52.23 7.44 11.38
C TYR A 43 -51.45 6.90 12.60
N VAL A 44 -50.14 6.70 12.46
CA VAL A 44 -49.23 6.30 13.56
C VAL A 44 -48.90 7.47 14.50
N GLY A 45 -49.33 8.69 14.18
CA GLY A 45 -49.14 9.89 15.02
C GLY A 45 -47.81 10.60 14.82
N ILE A 46 -47.06 10.28 13.76
CA ILE A 46 -45.75 10.90 13.46
C ILE A 46 -45.98 12.06 12.49
N THR A 47 -46.12 13.28 13.02
CA THR A 47 -46.49 14.47 12.23
C THR A 47 -45.30 15.31 11.76
N CYS A 48 -44.10 15.13 12.34
CA CYS A 48 -42.91 15.94 12.05
C CYS A 48 -41.77 15.13 11.39
N LEU A 49 -42.01 14.58 10.20
CA LEU A 49 -40.96 13.91 9.40
C LEU A 49 -40.31 14.90 8.42
N PRO A 50 -38.99 14.76 8.13
CA PRO A 50 -38.34 15.56 7.10
C PRO A 50 -38.93 15.24 5.71
N GLN A 51 -38.94 16.23 4.82
CA GLN A 51 -39.51 16.13 3.48
C GLN A 51 -38.92 14.95 2.69
N ARG A 52 -39.76 14.27 1.89
CA ARG A 52 -39.40 13.05 1.13
C ARG A 52 -38.20 13.19 0.20
N TYR A 53 -37.83 14.40 -0.23
CA TYR A 53 -36.64 14.61 -1.08
C TYR A 53 -35.35 14.12 -0.43
N TRP A 54 -35.27 14.11 0.90
CA TRP A 54 -34.12 13.59 1.63
C TRP A 54 -33.89 12.10 1.36
N ALA A 55 -34.93 11.34 0.99
CA ALA A 55 -34.79 9.95 0.56
C ALA A 55 -33.99 9.79 -0.74
N VAL A 56 -33.86 10.85 -1.54
CA VAL A 56 -33.04 10.83 -2.77
C VAL A 56 -31.74 11.60 -2.58
N ALA A 57 -31.78 12.68 -1.79
CA ALA A 57 -30.58 13.47 -1.51
C ALA A 57 -29.52 12.67 -0.74
N ILE A 58 -29.90 11.93 0.32
CA ILE A 58 -28.95 11.16 1.13
C ILE A 58 -28.09 10.19 0.30
N PRO A 59 -28.66 9.30 -0.54
CA PRO A 59 -27.85 8.37 -1.32
C PRO A 59 -26.96 9.08 -2.34
N ILE A 60 -27.44 10.17 -2.96
CA ILE A 60 -26.63 10.96 -3.92
C ILE A 60 -25.45 11.61 -3.21
N PHE A 61 -25.67 12.22 -2.04
CA PHE A 61 -24.59 12.81 -1.24
C PHE A 61 -23.57 11.76 -0.81
N LEU A 62 -24.03 10.60 -0.34
CA LEU A 62 -23.15 9.50 0.08
C LEU A 62 -22.28 9.02 -1.10
N LEU A 63 -22.88 8.80 -2.27
CA LEU A 63 -22.13 8.40 -3.48
C LEU A 63 -21.13 9.48 -3.92
N THR A 64 -21.53 10.76 -3.88
CA THR A 64 -20.66 11.87 -4.27
C THR A 64 -19.46 11.99 -3.33
N VAL A 65 -19.68 11.95 -2.02
CA VAL A 65 -18.61 11.99 -1.01
C VAL A 65 -17.69 10.78 -1.16
N LEU A 66 -18.24 9.58 -1.36
CA LEU A 66 -17.46 8.36 -1.52
C LEU A 66 -16.62 8.39 -2.81
N ALA A 67 -17.17 8.89 -3.91
CA ALA A 67 -16.44 9.06 -5.17
C ALA A 67 -15.28 10.07 -5.02
N ILE A 68 -15.55 11.23 -4.40
CA ILE A 68 -14.50 12.23 -4.14
C ILE A 68 -13.42 11.64 -3.24
N PHE A 69 -13.80 10.90 -2.20
CA PHE A 69 -12.83 10.28 -1.30
C PHE A 69 -11.96 9.24 -2.00
N ALA A 70 -12.58 8.35 -2.80
CA ALA A 70 -11.88 7.26 -3.46
C ALA A 70 -10.99 7.73 -4.62
N PHE A 71 -11.47 8.67 -5.45
CA PHE A 71 -10.75 9.09 -6.66
C PHE A 71 -9.87 10.31 -6.47
N VAL A 72 -10.26 11.22 -5.57
CA VAL A 72 -9.50 12.45 -5.33
C VAL A 72 -8.67 12.29 -4.07
N ILE A 73 -9.31 12.15 -2.91
CA ILE A 73 -8.60 12.26 -1.63
C ILE A 73 -7.55 11.16 -1.48
N TYR A 74 -7.93 9.90 -1.70
CA TYR A 74 -7.04 8.76 -1.46
C TYR A 74 -5.76 8.78 -2.33
N PRO A 75 -5.82 8.97 -3.67
CA PRO A 75 -4.62 9.08 -4.49
C PRO A 75 -3.78 10.31 -4.15
N ASN A 76 -4.42 11.45 -3.89
CA ASN A 76 -3.70 12.68 -3.53
C ASN A 76 -2.96 12.52 -2.19
N LEU A 77 -3.55 11.83 -1.21
CA LEU A 77 -2.89 11.52 0.05
C LEU A 77 -1.69 10.60 -0.16
N GLY A 78 -1.81 9.60 -1.04
CA GLY A 78 -0.70 8.73 -1.43
C GLY A 78 0.45 9.52 -2.06
N LEU A 79 0.14 10.42 -3.01
CA LEU A 79 1.14 11.28 -3.64
C LEU A 79 1.76 12.29 -2.65
N PHE A 80 0.98 12.80 -1.70
CA PHE A 80 1.49 13.72 -0.69
C PHE A 80 2.49 13.05 0.26
N MET A 81 2.33 11.74 0.51
CA MET A 81 3.25 10.95 1.34
C MET A 81 4.50 10.49 0.57
N THR A 82 4.53 10.61 -0.76
CA THR A 82 5.73 10.29 -1.56
C THR A 82 6.67 11.50 -1.68
N PRO A 83 8.00 11.27 -1.76
CA PRO A 83 8.97 12.33 -2.07
C PRO A 83 8.69 12.96 -3.45
N SER A 84 9.25 14.16 -3.70
CA SER A 84 9.04 14.87 -4.97
C SER A 84 9.46 14.02 -6.17
N VAL A 85 8.76 14.17 -7.29
CA VAL A 85 9.01 13.39 -8.52
C VAL A 85 10.45 13.52 -9.04
N ASP A 86 11.09 14.65 -8.76
CA ASP A 86 12.48 14.93 -9.18
C ASP A 86 13.54 14.40 -8.18
N ASP A 87 13.12 13.89 -7.02
CA ASP A 87 14.07 13.36 -6.04
C ASP A 87 14.52 11.95 -6.45
N LEU A 88 15.82 11.75 -6.56
CA LEU A 88 16.42 10.46 -6.90
C LEU A 88 16.01 9.36 -5.90
N ARG A 89 15.64 9.73 -4.67
CA ARG A 89 15.10 8.81 -3.65
C ARG A 89 13.81 8.11 -4.07
N THR A 90 13.06 8.67 -5.02
CA THR A 90 11.87 8.03 -5.60
C THR A 90 12.24 6.82 -6.46
N ILE A 91 13.42 6.84 -7.08
CA ILE A 91 13.94 5.77 -7.95
C ILE A 91 14.89 4.83 -7.19
N LYS A 92 15.54 5.35 -6.14
CA LYS A 92 16.66 4.70 -5.46
C LYS A 92 16.23 3.94 -4.20
N ASP A 93 16.46 2.63 -4.17
CA ASP A 93 16.41 1.85 -2.92
C ASP A 93 17.72 1.98 -2.11
N SER A 94 17.67 1.63 -0.83
CA SER A 94 18.77 1.53 0.12
C SER A 94 19.98 0.73 -0.39
N THR A 95 19.77 -0.22 -1.29
CA THR A 95 20.80 -1.09 -1.90
C THR A 95 21.44 -0.51 -3.16
N CYS A 96 20.93 0.60 -3.70
CA CYS A 96 21.43 1.12 -4.97
C CYS A 96 22.80 1.81 -4.80
N VAL A 97 23.74 1.40 -5.66
CA VAL A 97 25.12 1.89 -5.69
C VAL A 97 25.28 2.85 -6.86
N ARG A 98 25.70 4.09 -6.59
CA ARG A 98 26.06 5.07 -7.64
C ARG A 98 27.57 5.03 -7.84
N GLU A 99 28.03 4.55 -8.98
CA GLU A 99 29.42 4.76 -9.38
C GLU A 99 29.61 6.21 -9.85
N ASN A 100 30.40 6.98 -9.09
CA ASN A 100 30.88 8.27 -9.59
C ASN A 100 32.00 8.00 -10.61
N LYS A 101 31.72 8.28 -11.90
CA LYS A 101 32.64 8.14 -13.05
C LYS A 101 33.99 8.89 -12.92
N THR A 102 34.28 9.55 -11.80
CA THR A 102 35.59 10.17 -11.52
C THR A 102 36.70 9.16 -11.19
N ASN A 103 36.44 7.84 -11.21
CA ASN A 103 37.46 6.82 -10.90
C ASN A 103 37.77 5.85 -12.03
N LEU A 104 37.38 6.12 -13.28
CA LEU A 104 37.77 5.29 -14.44
C LEU A 104 39.26 5.39 -14.82
N LEU A 105 40.08 6.05 -13.99
CA LEU A 105 41.54 6.10 -14.08
C LEU A 105 42.26 5.56 -12.82
N SER A 106 41.58 4.77 -11.98
CA SER A 106 42.25 4.03 -10.90
C SER A 106 41.63 2.64 -10.73
N PRO A 107 42.43 1.55 -10.66
CA PRO A 107 41.91 0.20 -10.53
C PRO A 107 41.33 0.04 -9.13
N LYS A 108 40.01 0.23 -8.98
CA LYS A 108 39.34 0.04 -7.71
C LYS A 108 39.01 -1.43 -7.50
N ASN A 109 39.81 -2.08 -6.64
CA ASN A 109 39.40 -3.25 -5.88
C ASN A 109 38.02 -2.95 -5.25
N SER A 110 36.97 -3.53 -5.80
CA SER A 110 35.64 -3.51 -5.22
C SER A 110 35.62 -4.43 -3.99
N GLU A 111 35.63 -3.86 -2.79
CA GLU A 111 35.33 -4.58 -1.55
C GLU A 111 33.87 -5.08 -1.58
N ILE A 112 33.67 -6.31 -2.06
CA ILE A 112 32.38 -7.00 -2.03
C ILE A 112 32.13 -7.46 -0.59
N LYS A 113 31.30 -6.73 0.15
CA LYS A 113 30.91 -7.07 1.53
C LYS A 113 29.94 -8.25 1.51
N CYS A 114 30.41 -9.44 1.89
CA CYS A 114 29.59 -10.65 1.96
C CYS A 114 28.87 -10.75 3.31
N SER A 115 27.61 -11.18 3.33
CA SER A 115 26.84 -11.41 4.58
C SER A 115 26.62 -12.91 4.80
N CYS A 116 27.15 -13.44 5.90
CA CYS A 116 27.04 -14.84 6.30
C CYS A 116 25.67 -15.12 6.95
N LYS A 117 24.89 -16.09 6.41
CA LYS A 117 23.57 -16.45 6.95
C LYS A 117 23.60 -17.24 8.27
N ASN A 118 24.74 -17.84 8.63
CA ASN A 118 24.96 -18.58 9.89
C ASN A 118 26.25 -18.12 10.56
N GLU A 119 26.16 -17.59 11.79
CA GLU A 119 27.30 -17.05 12.55
C GLU A 119 28.32 -18.14 12.92
N ASP A 120 27.89 -19.36 13.24
CA ASP A 120 28.75 -20.43 13.79
C ASP A 120 29.76 -21.01 12.78
N ARG A 121 29.62 -20.70 11.48
CA ARG A 121 30.53 -21.18 10.41
C ARG A 121 31.40 -20.08 9.81
N CYS A 122 31.19 -18.83 10.19
CA CYS A 122 31.91 -17.69 9.61
C CYS A 122 33.12 -17.35 10.51
N PHE A 123 34.21 -18.10 10.36
CA PHE A 123 35.43 -17.86 11.14
C PHE A 123 36.08 -16.52 10.75
N LYS A 124 36.47 -15.81 11.80
CA LYS A 124 36.93 -14.43 11.88
C LYS A 124 38.34 -14.23 11.28
N ASN A 125 38.49 -14.36 9.97
CA ASN A 125 39.60 -13.84 9.14
C ASN A 125 39.31 -14.10 7.65
N PHE A 126 38.44 -13.31 7.02
CA PHE A 126 38.30 -13.36 5.56
C PHE A 126 38.09 -11.96 5.01
N GLU A 127 39.20 -11.23 4.93
CA GLU A 127 39.32 -10.03 4.12
C GLU A 127 40.03 -10.43 2.82
N ARG A 128 39.48 -9.95 1.70
CA ARG A 128 39.98 -9.96 0.31
C ARG A 128 39.40 -11.04 -0.63
N ASN A 129 38.60 -10.49 -1.55
CA ASN A 129 38.28 -10.94 -2.89
C ASN A 129 37.41 -12.19 -3.02
N CYS A 130 36.12 -11.95 -3.22
CA CYS A 130 35.14 -12.93 -3.70
C CYS A 130 35.32 -13.17 -5.21
N GLY A 131 36.49 -13.67 -5.60
CA GLY A 131 36.82 -13.96 -7.01
C GLY A 131 36.50 -15.40 -7.43
N ASP A 132 36.72 -16.39 -6.55
CA ASP A 132 36.92 -17.77 -7.02
C ASP A 132 35.93 -18.82 -6.50
N TYR A 133 34.92 -18.46 -5.71
CA TYR A 133 34.00 -19.46 -5.13
C TYR A 133 32.53 -19.03 -5.18
N VAL A 134 32.02 -18.92 -6.42
CA VAL A 134 30.59 -18.63 -6.73
C VAL A 134 29.62 -19.72 -6.22
N SER A 135 30.11 -20.88 -5.76
CA SER A 135 29.23 -22.03 -5.53
C SER A 135 28.62 -22.17 -4.12
N LYS A 136 28.98 -21.33 -3.12
CA LYS A 136 28.47 -21.49 -1.73
C LYS A 136 28.05 -20.21 -0.99
N ALA A 137 28.20 -19.04 -1.59
CA ALA A 137 27.71 -17.79 -1.00
C ALA A 137 26.89 -17.03 -2.02
N ILE A 138 25.71 -16.57 -1.62
CA ILE A 138 24.90 -15.64 -2.41
C ILE A 138 25.47 -14.25 -2.08
N PRO A 139 26.02 -13.50 -3.06
CA PRO A 139 26.48 -12.14 -2.81
C PRO A 139 25.29 -11.30 -2.33
N VAL A 140 25.58 -10.24 -1.58
CA VAL A 140 24.54 -9.25 -1.23
C VAL A 140 23.96 -8.75 -2.56
N LEU A 141 22.62 -8.81 -2.68
CA LEU A 141 21.92 -8.34 -3.88
C LEU A 141 22.35 -6.89 -4.11
N GLN A 142 23.10 -6.67 -5.18
CA GLN A 142 23.55 -5.37 -5.61
C GLN A 142 22.89 -5.12 -6.97
N ASP A 143 22.13 -4.04 -7.06
CA ASP A 143 21.42 -3.70 -8.28
C ASP A 143 22.40 -3.37 -9.41
N LEU A 144 22.09 -3.87 -10.60
CA LEU A 144 22.80 -3.53 -11.81
C LEU A 144 22.65 -2.02 -12.09
N ASN A 145 23.68 -1.37 -12.61
CA ASN A 145 23.63 0.05 -12.90
C ASN A 145 22.62 0.32 -14.04
N ILE A 146 21.44 0.83 -13.68
CA ILE A 146 20.35 1.04 -14.63
C ILE A 146 20.69 1.99 -15.77
N TRP A 147 21.64 2.91 -15.56
CA TRP A 147 22.11 3.84 -16.61
C TRP A 147 22.92 3.12 -17.68
N GLU A 148 23.76 2.16 -17.28
CA GLU A 148 24.55 1.34 -18.20
C GLU A 148 23.66 0.39 -19.00
N VAL A 149 22.65 -0.20 -18.35
CA VAL A 149 21.64 -1.04 -19.02
C VAL A 149 20.82 -0.23 -20.02
N SER A 150 20.39 0.97 -19.64
CA SER A 150 19.66 1.88 -20.53
C SER A 150 20.50 2.29 -21.74
N ASP A 151 21.77 2.65 -21.51
CA ASP A 151 22.69 3.04 -22.57
C ASP A 151 22.85 1.90 -23.60
N HIS A 152 23.03 0.67 -23.14
CA HIS A 152 23.16 -0.51 -24.00
C HIS A 152 21.87 -0.92 -24.73
N LEU A 153 20.70 -0.70 -24.12
CA LEU A 153 19.42 -1.09 -24.71
C LEU A 153 18.90 -0.09 -25.74
N TYR A 154 19.15 1.21 -25.54
CA TYR A 154 18.58 2.28 -26.35
C TYR A 154 19.55 2.93 -27.34
N PHE A 155 20.88 2.83 -27.13
CA PHE A 155 21.89 3.46 -28.00
C PHE A 155 22.67 2.47 -28.89
N LYS A 156 22.04 1.37 -29.32
CA LYS A 156 22.64 0.42 -30.28
C LYS A 156 22.21 0.68 -31.72
#